data_AF-A0A924S5T4-F1
#
_entry.id   AF-A0A924S5T4-F1
#
_cell.length_a   1.000
_cell.length_b   1.000
_cell.length_c   1.000
_cell.angle_alpha   90.00
_cell.angle_beta   90.00
_cell.angle_gamma   90.00
#
_symmetry.space_group_name_H-M   'P 1'
#
loop_
_entity.id
_entity.type
_entity.pdbx_description
1 polymer ?
#
loop_
_entity_poly.entity_id
_entity_poly.type
_entity_poly.pdbx_seq_one_letter_code
_entity_poly.pdbx_strand_id
1 'polypeptide(L)'
;MGKASRPLKLDADKVVATLDHLRVRIAERFPDSGLAEVSAQLTATARVTAQRAHRLSRPYLFLRTLVTLIGVGALGLEAALIARLDWLASLRGASTLTLAQGLEPAVNLVLLSGAAIWFLLSLEARWKRSRVQKALHELRSFAHVIDMHQLTKDPTLVLGPRTASSPAREMSRFELARYLDYCAEMLALTAKLAALYAGESNDSIVIAAVNDIETLASDLGRKIWQKIMILGQLDETRAE
;
A
#
# COMPACT_ATOMS: atom_id res chain seq x y z
N MET A 1 28.86 9.49 -25.50
CA MET A 1 28.22 8.40 -24.72
C MET A 1 27.45 9.03 -23.57
N GLY A 2 26.13 9.17 -23.70
CA GLY A 2 25.29 9.71 -22.63
C GLY A 2 25.28 8.75 -21.44
N LYS A 3 25.60 9.26 -20.24
CA LYS A 3 25.35 8.51 -19.00
C LYS A 3 23.87 8.19 -18.98
N ALA A 4 23.50 6.92 -19.06
CA ALA A 4 22.14 6.50 -18.78
C ALA A 4 21.82 6.95 -17.35
N SER A 5 21.03 8.02 -17.22
CA SER A 5 20.58 8.53 -15.94
C SER A 5 19.83 7.41 -15.24
N ARG A 6 20.41 6.89 -14.16
CA ARG A 6 19.77 5.88 -13.33
C ARG A 6 18.41 6.43 -12.91
N PRO A 7 17.30 5.71 -13.12
CA PRO A 7 15.98 6.23 -12.76
C PRO A 7 15.99 6.61 -11.28
N LEU A 8 15.57 7.84 -10.97
CA LEU A 8 15.44 8.29 -9.58
C LEU A 8 14.42 7.39 -8.89
N LYS A 9 14.86 6.65 -7.87
CA LYS A 9 14.00 5.81 -7.04
C LYS A 9 13.95 6.39 -5.64
N LEU A 10 12.76 6.36 -5.03
CA LEU A 10 12.60 6.72 -3.63
C LEU A 10 13.43 5.75 -2.76
N ASP A 11 14.26 6.32 -1.89
CA ASP A 11 15.16 5.58 -1.01
C ASP A 11 14.48 5.33 0.34
N ALA A 12 14.20 4.07 0.64
CA ALA A 12 13.48 3.67 1.84
C ALA A 12 14.23 4.06 3.13
N ASP A 13 15.56 3.96 3.14
CA ASP A 13 16.37 4.25 4.33
C ASP A 13 16.34 5.76 4.65
N LYS A 14 16.33 6.60 3.60
CA LYS A 14 16.18 8.05 3.77
C LYS A 14 14.80 8.45 4.30
N VAL A 15 13.74 7.78 3.84
CA VAL A 15 12.38 8.03 4.36
C VAL A 15 12.31 7.67 5.85
N VAL A 16 12.84 6.51 6.24
CA VAL A 16 12.90 6.08 7.64
C VAL A 16 13.72 7.06 8.49
N ALA A 17 14.91 7.47 8.02
CA ALA A 17 15.76 8.42 8.74
C ALA A 17 15.08 9.79 8.93
N THR A 18 14.36 10.26 7.91
CA THR A 18 13.59 11.52 7.99
C THR A 18 12.49 11.42 9.05
N LEU A 19 11.82 10.28 9.11
CA LEU A 19 10.77 10.03 10.09
C LEU A 19 11.32 9.86 11.51
N ASP A 20 12.50 9.23 11.67
CA ASP A 20 13.21 9.17 12.95
C ASP A 20 13.53 10.58 13.47
N HIS A 21 14.02 11.47 12.60
CA HIS A 21 14.30 12.86 12.96
C HIS A 21 13.02 13.63 13.32
N LEU A 22 11.94 13.42 12.57
CA LEU A 22 10.64 14.03 12.87
C LEU A 22 10.11 13.56 14.23
N ARG A 23 10.18 12.26 14.53
CA ARG A 23 9.79 11.68 15.82
C ARG A 23 10.52 12.33 16.99
N VAL A 24 11.84 12.53 16.86
CA VAL A 24 12.65 13.19 17.90
C VAL A 24 12.16 14.62 18.12
N ARG A 25 12.00 15.42 17.06
CA ARG A 25 11.51 16.81 17.17
C ARG A 25 10.10 16.91 17.77
N ILE A 26 9.22 15.95 17.47
CA ILE A 26 7.88 15.89 18.07
C ILE A 26 7.99 15.57 19.56
N ALA A 27 8.78 14.56 19.94
CA ALA A 27 8.93 14.15 21.33
C ALA A 27 9.59 15.22 22.21
N GLU A 28 10.57 15.95 21.68
CA GLU A 28 11.22 17.06 22.40
C GLU A 28 10.26 18.23 22.67
N ARG A 29 9.32 18.49 21.75
CA ARG A 29 8.43 19.65 21.85
C ARG A 29 7.08 19.33 22.48
N PHE A 30 6.56 18.12 22.26
CA PHE A 30 5.23 17.70 22.70
C PHE A 30 5.27 16.30 23.34
N PRO A 31 6.07 16.10 24.41
CA PRO A 31 6.34 14.77 24.98
C PRO A 31 5.08 14.03 25.45
N ASP A 32 4.14 14.75 26.07
CA ASP A 32 2.91 14.18 26.64
C ASP A 32 1.73 14.17 25.65
N SER A 33 1.97 14.49 24.38
CA SER A 33 0.91 14.51 23.37
C SER A 33 0.72 13.16 22.70
N GLY A 34 -0.53 12.82 22.36
CA GLY A 34 -0.83 11.64 21.54
C GLY A 34 -0.11 11.63 20.17
N LEU A 35 0.33 12.81 19.68
CA LEU A 35 1.10 12.90 18.45
C LEU A 35 2.50 12.26 18.58
N ALA A 36 3.15 12.39 19.74
CA ALA A 36 4.43 11.75 19.99
C ALA A 36 4.31 10.22 19.90
N GLU A 37 3.25 9.65 20.49
CA GLU A 37 2.95 8.23 20.40
C GLU A 37 2.70 7.78 18.95
N VAL A 38 1.82 8.48 18.21
CA VAL A 38 1.53 8.14 16.81
C VAL A 38 2.78 8.26 15.94
N SER A 39 3.64 9.25 16.19
CA SER A 39 4.91 9.41 15.46
C SER A 39 5.87 8.24 15.72
N ALA A 40 5.92 7.72 16.94
CA ALA A 40 6.72 6.56 17.28
C ALA A 40 6.19 5.29 16.62
N GLN A 41 4.86 5.09 16.63
CA GLN A 41 4.21 3.96 15.95
C GLN A 41 4.44 4.02 14.43
N LEU A 42 4.26 5.19 13.81
CA LEU A 42 4.52 5.38 12.38
C LEU A 42 5.99 5.08 12.03
N THR A 43 6.92 5.47 12.90
CA THR A 43 8.37 5.18 12.74
C THR A 43 8.67 3.69 12.79
N ALA A 44 8.04 2.96 13.71
CA ALA A 44 8.16 1.51 13.77
C ALA A 44 7.58 0.84 12.50
N THR A 45 6.39 1.26 12.07
CA THR A 45 5.76 0.76 10.83
C THR A 45 6.60 1.12 9.60
N ALA A 46 7.28 2.27 9.57
CA ALA A 46 8.15 2.67 8.47
C ALA A 46 9.34 1.73 8.28
N ARG A 47 10.00 1.33 9.37
CA ARG A 47 11.11 0.34 9.32
C ARG A 47 10.65 -0.99 8.75
N VAL A 48 9.48 -1.46 9.18
CA VAL A 48 8.87 -2.69 8.67
C VAL A 48 8.45 -2.53 7.20
N THR A 49 7.91 -1.36 6.83
CA THR A 49 7.49 -1.02 5.46
C THR A 49 8.67 -1.02 4.51
N ALA A 50 9.79 -0.39 4.88
CA ALA A 50 11.03 -0.38 4.10
C ALA A 50 11.52 -1.81 3.79
N GLN A 51 11.54 -2.68 4.81
CA GLN A 51 11.92 -4.09 4.64
C GLN A 51 10.92 -4.86 3.76
N ARG A 52 9.62 -4.64 3.94
CA ARG A 52 8.55 -5.29 3.14
C ARG A 52 8.62 -4.85 1.68
N ALA A 53 8.81 -3.57 1.41
CA ALA A 53 8.94 -3.01 0.06
C ALA A 53 10.16 -3.60 -0.65
N HIS A 54 11.33 -3.63 -0.01
CA HIS A 54 12.54 -4.21 -0.62
C HIS A 54 12.38 -5.71 -0.96
N ARG A 55 11.61 -6.46 -0.16
CA ARG A 55 11.33 -7.89 -0.42
C ARG A 55 10.32 -8.11 -1.55
N LEU A 56 9.53 -7.10 -1.93
CA LEU A 56 8.46 -7.23 -2.91
C LEU A 56 8.98 -7.53 -4.33
N SER A 57 10.12 -6.94 -4.69
CA SER A 57 10.78 -7.15 -5.98
C SER A 57 11.37 -8.56 -6.13
N ARG A 58 11.57 -9.29 -5.03
CA ARG A 58 12.12 -10.65 -5.07
C ARG A 58 11.06 -11.67 -5.45
N PRO A 59 11.33 -12.61 -6.37
CA PRO A 59 10.41 -13.70 -6.67
C PRO A 59 10.33 -14.70 -5.51
N TYR A 60 9.15 -15.25 -5.24
CA TYR A 60 9.01 -16.36 -4.29
C TYR A 60 9.44 -17.67 -4.95
N LEU A 61 10.74 -17.97 -4.92
CA LEU A 61 11.32 -19.13 -5.61
C LEU A 61 10.64 -20.45 -5.24
N PHE A 62 10.37 -20.67 -3.95
CA PHE A 62 9.64 -21.87 -3.50
C PHE A 62 8.25 -21.99 -4.14
N LEU A 63 7.49 -20.90 -4.15
CA LEU A 63 6.15 -20.88 -4.78
C LEU A 63 6.25 -21.12 -6.29
N ARG A 64 7.24 -20.51 -6.96
CA ARG A 64 7.48 -20.73 -8.38
C ARG A 64 7.83 -22.18 -8.69
N THR A 65 8.76 -22.77 -7.93
CA THR A 65 9.13 -24.18 -8.09
C THR A 65 7.92 -25.08 -7.88
N LEU A 66 7.11 -24.85 -6.85
CA LEU A 66 5.89 -25.61 -6.60
C LEU A 66 4.87 -25.46 -7.74
N VAL A 67 4.61 -24.23 -8.20
CA VAL A 67 3.72 -23.95 -9.34
C VAL A 67 4.21 -24.65 -10.61
N THR A 68 5.51 -24.59 -10.89
CA THR A 68 6.11 -25.27 -12.06
C THR A 68 5.99 -26.79 -11.94
N LEU A 69 6.27 -27.37 -10.77
CA LEU A 69 6.15 -28.82 -10.55
C LEU A 69 4.71 -29.30 -10.73
N ILE A 70 3.74 -28.57 -10.16
CA ILE A 70 2.31 -28.90 -10.31
C ILE A 70 1.89 -28.78 -11.78
N GLY A 71 2.26 -27.69 -12.46
CA GLY A 71 1.92 -27.47 -13.87
C GLY A 71 2.53 -28.52 -14.80
N VAL A 72 3.83 -28.82 -14.64
CA VAL A 72 4.51 -29.86 -15.42
C VAL A 72 3.96 -31.25 -15.10
N GLY A 73 3.68 -31.53 -13.83
CA GLY A 73 3.10 -32.81 -13.41
C GLY A 73 1.70 -33.04 -13.98
N ALA A 74 0.84 -32.01 -13.97
CA ALA A 74 -0.50 -32.08 -14.55
C ALA A 74 -0.43 -32.34 -16.07
N LEU A 75 0.35 -31.54 -16.81
CA LEU A 75 0.53 -31.71 -18.25
C LEU A 75 1.17 -33.06 -18.60
N GLY A 76 2.16 -33.50 -17.82
CA GLY A 76 2.82 -34.79 -18.00
C GLY A 76 1.88 -35.97 -17.77
N LEU A 77 1.00 -35.89 -16.77
CA LEU A 77 -0.03 -36.89 -16.51
C LEU A 77 -1.02 -36.96 -17.66
N GLU A 78 -1.53 -35.82 -18.13
CA GLU A 78 -2.43 -35.75 -19.28
C GLU A 78 -1.79 -36.37 -20.54
N ALA A 79 -0.54 -35.98 -20.85
CA ALA A 79 0.21 -36.54 -21.97
C ALA A 79 0.42 -38.05 -21.84
N ALA A 80 0.72 -38.56 -20.64
CA ALA A 80 0.90 -39.99 -20.39
C ALA A 80 -0.41 -40.77 -20.57
N LEU A 81 -1.55 -40.21 -20.15
CA LEU A 81 -2.86 -40.81 -20.36
C LEU A 81 -3.20 -40.86 -21.86
N ILE A 82 -3.00 -39.76 -22.58
CA ILE A 82 -3.21 -39.65 -24.03
C ILE A 82 -2.33 -40.66 -24.79
N ALA A 83 -1.08 -40.83 -24.38
CA ALA A 83 -0.15 -41.77 -25.03
C ALA A 83 -0.51 -43.25 -24.80
N ARG A 84 -1.27 -43.57 -23.75
CA ARG A 84 -1.74 -44.93 -23.46
C ARG A 84 -3.02 -45.31 -24.21
N LEU A 85 -3.67 -44.37 -24.89
CA LEU A 85 -4.85 -44.65 -25.71
C LEU A 85 -4.44 -45.29 -27.04
N ASP A 86 -5.15 -46.36 -27.42
CA ASP A 86 -4.95 -46.99 -28.72
C ASP A 86 -5.72 -46.24 -29.83
N TRP A 87 -5.08 -45.17 -30.31
CA TRP A 87 -5.66 -44.24 -31.29
C TRP A 87 -6.07 -44.94 -32.60
N LEU A 88 -5.35 -45.99 -33.01
CA LEU A 88 -5.60 -46.73 -34.25
C LEU A 88 -6.88 -47.57 -34.15
N ALA A 89 -7.10 -48.25 -33.03
CA ALA A 89 -8.33 -48.99 -32.78
C ALA A 89 -9.53 -48.04 -32.64
N SER A 90 -9.33 -46.92 -31.93
CA SER A 90 -10.39 -45.93 -31.69
C SER A 90 -10.86 -45.23 -32.97
N LEU A 91 -9.97 -44.95 -33.93
CA LEU A 91 -10.33 -44.29 -35.20
C LEU A 91 -11.01 -45.24 -36.21
N ARG A 92 -10.67 -46.54 -36.19
CA ARG A 92 -11.24 -47.53 -37.12
C ARG A 92 -12.69 -47.92 -36.80
N GLY A 93 -13.10 -47.82 -35.53
CA GLY A 93 -14.45 -48.15 -35.06
C GLY A 93 -15.36 -46.96 -34.78
N ALA A 94 -14.90 -45.73 -35.05
CA ALA A 94 -15.60 -44.52 -34.62
C ALA A 94 -16.82 -44.18 -35.48
N SER A 95 -17.99 -44.11 -34.86
CA SER A 95 -19.15 -43.39 -35.39
C SER A 95 -19.08 -41.89 -35.06
N THR A 96 -19.86 -41.06 -35.77
CA THR A 96 -19.95 -39.61 -35.50
C THR A 96 -20.33 -39.31 -34.04
N LEU A 97 -21.20 -40.13 -33.45
CA LEU A 97 -21.60 -40.03 -32.05
C LEU A 97 -20.44 -40.32 -31.09
N THR A 98 -19.63 -41.35 -31.35
CA THR A 98 -18.47 -41.69 -30.52
C THR A 98 -17.36 -40.63 -30.60
N LEU A 99 -17.19 -39.98 -31.75
CA LEU A 99 -16.26 -38.86 -31.88
C LEU A 99 -16.73 -37.65 -31.09
N ALA A 100 -18.03 -37.34 -31.13
CA ALA A 100 -18.60 -36.26 -30.32
C ALA A 100 -18.45 -36.52 -28.81
N GLN A 101 -18.66 -37.76 -28.37
CA GLN A 101 -18.47 -38.19 -26.97
C GLN A 101 -17.02 -38.10 -26.50
N GLY A 102 -16.03 -38.32 -27.37
CA GLY A 102 -14.61 -38.15 -27.03
C GLY A 102 -14.15 -36.69 -27.06
N LEU A 103 -14.77 -35.86 -27.90
CA LEU A 103 -14.43 -34.45 -28.05
C LEU A 103 -14.79 -33.63 -26.81
N GLU A 104 -15.96 -33.87 -26.23
CA GLU A 104 -16.45 -33.10 -25.07
C GLU A 104 -15.49 -33.20 -23.85
N PRO A 105 -15.07 -34.39 -23.38
CA PRO A 105 -14.08 -34.51 -22.30
C PRO A 105 -12.72 -33.91 -22.66
N ALA A 106 -12.28 -34.03 -23.92
CA ALA A 106 -11.01 -33.47 -24.37
C ALA A 106 -11.01 -31.94 -24.32
N VAL A 107 -12.08 -31.29 -24.81
CA VAL A 107 -12.26 -29.84 -24.74
C VAL A 107 -12.35 -29.38 -23.28
N ASN A 108 -13.14 -30.05 -22.45
CA ASN A 108 -13.25 -29.70 -21.03
C ASN A 108 -11.91 -29.81 -20.30
N LEU A 109 -11.13 -30.87 -20.56
CA LEU A 109 -9.80 -31.04 -19.98
C LEU A 109 -8.87 -29.89 -20.38
N VAL A 110 -8.79 -29.57 -21.68
CA VAL A 110 -7.95 -28.47 -22.17
C VAL A 110 -8.35 -27.13 -21.54
N LEU A 111 -9.65 -26.84 -21.43
CA LEU A 111 -10.15 -25.62 -20.81
C LEU A 111 -9.80 -25.55 -19.31
N LEU A 112 -10.04 -26.64 -18.57
CA LEU A 112 -9.74 -26.71 -17.14
C LEU A 112 -8.25 -26.62 -16.87
N SER A 113 -7.42 -27.32 -17.63
CA SER A 113 -5.96 -27.30 -17.48
C SER A 113 -5.39 -25.93 -17.86
N GLY A 114 -5.92 -25.30 -18.92
CA GLY A 114 -5.59 -23.92 -19.27
C GLY A 114 -5.92 -22.93 -18.15
N ALA A 115 -7.14 -23.01 -17.59
CA ALA A 115 -7.56 -22.18 -16.47
C ALA A 115 -6.72 -22.43 -15.20
N ALA A 116 -6.41 -23.68 -14.90
CA ALA A 116 -5.57 -24.06 -13.76
C ALA A 116 -4.15 -23.52 -13.89
N ILE A 117 -3.52 -23.66 -15.06
CA ILE A 117 -2.19 -23.11 -15.33
C ILE A 117 -2.20 -21.58 -15.19
N TRP A 118 -3.17 -20.90 -15.82
CA TRP A 118 -3.31 -19.46 -15.69
C TRP A 118 -3.51 -19.02 -14.23
N PHE A 119 -4.32 -19.76 -13.46
CA PHE A 119 -4.53 -19.51 -12.04
C PHE A 119 -3.23 -19.67 -11.23
N LEU A 120 -2.43 -20.71 -11.51
CA LEU A 120 -1.16 -20.97 -10.83
C LEU A 120 -0.11 -19.92 -11.18
N LEU A 121 0.01 -19.55 -12.46
CA LEU A 121 0.95 -18.51 -12.91
C LEU A 121 0.62 -17.13 -12.31
N SER A 122 -0.66 -16.83 -12.08
CA SER A 122 -1.10 -15.58 -11.44
C SER A 122 -1.08 -15.61 -9.90
N LEU A 123 -0.89 -16.77 -9.28
CA LEU A 123 -0.99 -16.95 -7.82
C LEU A 123 0.01 -16.09 -7.06
N GLU A 124 1.26 -16.03 -7.53
CA GLU A 124 2.30 -15.21 -6.90
C GLU A 124 1.90 -13.72 -6.87
N ALA A 125 1.41 -13.19 -7.99
CA ALA A 125 0.99 -11.80 -8.10
C ALA A 125 -0.19 -11.50 -7.17
N ARG A 126 -1.22 -12.37 -7.16
CA ARG A 126 -2.38 -12.24 -6.27
C ARG A 126 -1.97 -12.29 -4.79
N TRP A 127 -1.04 -13.16 -4.43
CA TRP A 127 -0.52 -13.25 -3.06
C TRP A 127 0.22 -11.98 -2.65
N LYS A 128 1.15 -11.52 -3.50
CA LYS A 128 1.89 -10.26 -3.29
C LYS A 128 0.94 -9.08 -3.12
N ARG A 129 -0.03 -8.95 -4.03
CA ARG A 129 -1.08 -7.91 -3.98
C ARG A 129 -1.81 -7.91 -2.65
N SER A 130 -2.29 -9.07 -2.18
CA SER A 130 -3.01 -9.16 -0.89
C SER A 130 -2.16 -8.67 0.29
N ARG A 131 -0.86 -9.03 0.33
CA ARG A 131 0.05 -8.56 1.37
C ARG A 131 0.29 -7.06 1.32
N VAL A 132 0.48 -6.51 0.12
CA VAL A 132 0.69 -5.07 -0.07
C VAL A 132 -0.57 -4.29 0.32
N GLN A 133 -1.75 -4.76 -0.08
CA GLN A 133 -3.01 -4.09 0.28
C GLN A 133 -3.23 -3.99 1.80
N LYS A 134 -2.85 -5.03 2.56
CA LYS A 134 -2.89 -4.97 4.03
C LYS A 134 -1.95 -3.89 4.59
N ALA A 135 -0.73 -3.79 4.05
CA ALA A 135 0.22 -2.76 4.46
C ALA A 135 -0.24 -1.34 4.05
N LEU A 136 -0.81 -1.17 2.86
CA LEU A 136 -1.40 0.10 2.43
C LEU A 136 -2.59 0.51 3.29
N HIS A 137 -3.42 -0.47 3.72
CA HIS A 137 -4.50 -0.18 4.66
C HIS A 137 -3.98 0.34 6.00
N GLU A 138 -2.92 -0.26 6.55
CA GLU A 138 -2.24 0.23 7.75
C GLU A 138 -1.75 1.69 7.59
N LEU A 139 -1.14 2.03 6.45
CA LEU A 139 -0.70 3.41 6.15
C LEU A 139 -1.89 4.38 6.00
N ARG A 140 -2.99 3.96 5.38
CA ARG A 140 -4.22 4.75 5.30
C ARG A 140 -4.79 5.03 6.70
N SER A 141 -4.76 4.04 7.59
CA SER A 141 -5.18 4.22 8.98
C SER A 141 -4.34 5.28 9.70
N PHE A 142 -3.02 5.33 9.49
CA PHE A 142 -2.18 6.41 10.02
C PHE A 142 -2.63 7.79 9.54
N ALA A 143 -2.94 7.95 8.25
CA ALA A 143 -3.43 9.22 7.72
C ALA A 143 -4.71 9.69 8.45
N HIS A 144 -5.65 8.78 8.69
CA HIS A 144 -6.87 9.08 9.44
C HIS A 144 -6.62 9.35 10.92
N VAL A 145 -5.72 8.60 11.58
CA VAL A 145 -5.36 8.84 12.99
C VAL A 145 -4.68 10.21 13.17
N ILE A 146 -3.83 10.61 12.23
CA ILE A 146 -3.21 11.94 12.24
C ILE A 146 -4.28 13.02 12.08
N ASP A 147 -5.25 12.83 11.18
CA ASP A 147 -6.40 13.75 11.01
C ASP A 147 -7.22 13.89 12.30
N MET A 148 -7.47 12.78 13.02
CA MET A 148 -8.16 12.82 14.32
C MET A 148 -7.44 13.68 15.35
N HIS A 149 -6.10 13.67 15.38
CA HIS A 149 -5.33 14.54 16.26
C HIS A 149 -5.50 16.03 15.93
N GLN A 150 -5.95 16.38 14.72
CA GLN A 150 -6.17 17.75 14.26
C GLN A 150 -7.57 18.29 14.55
N LEU A 151 -8.56 17.44 14.86
CA LEU A 151 -9.96 17.85 14.94
C LEU A 151 -10.20 18.97 15.97
N THR A 152 -9.53 18.89 17.13
CA THR A 152 -9.64 19.90 18.18
C THR A 152 -8.69 21.08 18.01
N LYS A 153 -7.88 21.08 16.94
CA LYS A 153 -6.80 22.06 16.66
C LYS A 153 -7.32 23.04 15.63
N ASP A 154 -8.39 23.73 15.98
CA ASP A 154 -9.06 24.71 15.12
C ASP A 154 -8.70 26.14 15.55
N PRO A 155 -8.10 26.96 14.66
CA PRO A 155 -7.68 28.32 14.96
C PRO A 155 -8.85 29.29 15.23
N THR A 156 -10.07 28.97 14.79
CA THR A 156 -11.25 29.82 14.98
C THR A 156 -11.91 29.64 16.34
N LEU A 157 -11.61 28.54 17.05
CA LEU A 157 -12.15 28.30 18.40
C LEU A 157 -11.86 29.49 19.33
N VAL A 158 -10.75 30.20 19.13
CA VAL A 158 -10.35 31.37 19.94
C VAL A 158 -11.40 32.51 19.93
N LEU A 159 -12.33 32.52 18.96
CA LEU A 159 -13.31 33.60 18.75
C LEU A 159 -14.71 33.34 19.37
N GLY A 160 -15.02 32.11 19.78
CA GLY A 160 -16.36 31.73 20.26
C GLY A 160 -16.49 31.52 21.78
N PRO A 161 -17.71 31.64 22.35
CA PRO A 161 -17.98 31.34 23.76
C PRO A 161 -17.71 29.87 24.08
N ARG A 162 -17.14 29.59 25.26
CA ARG A 162 -16.82 28.22 25.70
C ARG A 162 -18.01 27.56 26.40
N THR A 163 -18.13 26.25 26.20
CA THR A 163 -18.98 25.35 26.99
C THR A 163 -18.13 24.51 27.94
N ALA A 164 -18.74 23.89 28.95
CA ALA A 164 -18.05 23.02 29.91
C ALA A 164 -17.29 21.85 29.25
N SER A 165 -17.80 21.34 28.12
CA SER A 165 -17.19 20.24 27.36
C SER A 165 -16.34 20.71 26.17
N SER A 166 -16.07 22.02 26.04
CA SER A 166 -15.18 22.53 24.99
C SER A 166 -13.75 22.04 25.21
N PRO A 167 -13.00 21.67 24.15
CA PRO A 167 -11.62 21.23 24.26
C PRO A 167 -10.74 22.24 25.03
N ALA A 168 -9.76 21.72 25.79
CA ALA A 168 -8.77 22.53 26.46
C ALA A 168 -7.88 23.27 25.44
N ARG A 169 -7.58 24.55 25.71
CA ARG A 169 -6.74 25.41 24.86
C ARG A 169 -5.42 25.68 25.57
N GLU A 170 -4.60 24.66 25.66
CA GLU A 170 -3.35 24.69 26.43
C GLU A 170 -2.15 25.16 25.59
N MET A 171 -2.26 25.05 24.26
CA MET A 171 -1.20 25.44 23.34
C MET A 171 -1.25 26.93 23.03
N SER A 172 -0.08 27.58 23.09
CA SER A 172 0.13 28.87 22.43
C SER A 172 -0.07 28.74 20.91
N ARG A 173 -0.22 29.86 20.23
CA ARG A 173 -0.42 29.87 18.78
C ARG A 173 0.79 29.33 18.03
N PHE A 174 2.00 29.68 18.49
CA PHE A 174 3.23 29.11 17.95
C PHE A 174 3.27 27.59 18.11
N GLU A 175 2.92 27.07 19.29
CA GLU A 175 2.86 25.63 19.55
C GLU A 175 1.80 24.95 18.68
N LEU A 176 0.62 25.55 18.55
CA LEU A 176 -0.45 25.04 17.68
C LEU A 176 0.01 24.98 16.22
N ALA A 177 0.64 26.03 15.70
CA ALA A 177 1.21 26.04 14.35
C ALA A 177 2.24 24.92 14.16
N ARG A 178 3.14 24.72 15.12
CA ARG A 178 4.16 23.66 15.06
C ARG A 178 3.57 22.26 15.19
N TYR A 179 2.55 22.09 16.00
CA TYR A 179 1.83 20.83 16.12
C TYR A 179 1.18 20.45 14.78
N LEU A 180 0.46 21.40 14.17
CA LEU A 180 -0.16 21.24 12.86
C LEU A 180 0.89 20.93 11.77
N ASP A 181 2.01 21.65 11.75
CA ASP A 181 3.13 21.45 10.81
C ASP A 181 3.68 20.02 10.89
N TYR A 182 3.95 19.52 12.10
CA TYR A 182 4.41 18.14 12.29
C TYR A 182 3.39 17.10 11.80
N CYS A 183 2.10 17.38 11.92
CA CYS A 183 1.05 16.49 11.40
C CYS A 183 1.04 16.46 9.87
N ALA A 184 1.26 17.61 9.22
CA ALA A 184 1.43 17.66 7.77
C ALA A 184 2.71 16.92 7.33
N GLU A 185 3.82 17.05 8.05
CA GLU A 185 5.05 16.29 7.79
C GLU A 185 4.83 14.76 7.93
N MET A 186 4.10 14.32 8.96
CA MET A 186 3.75 12.91 9.15
C MET A 186 2.86 12.37 8.02
N LEU A 187 1.85 13.15 7.57
CA LEU A 187 1.02 12.79 6.42
C LEU A 187 1.86 12.68 5.15
N ALA A 188 2.75 13.64 4.92
CA ALA A 188 3.66 13.62 3.81
C ALA A 188 4.50 12.33 3.85
N LEU A 189 5.14 12.00 4.98
CA LEU A 189 5.95 10.78 5.10
C LEU A 189 5.12 9.50 4.96
N THR A 190 3.87 9.48 5.45
CA THR A 190 2.93 8.36 5.25
C THR A 190 2.68 8.11 3.76
N ALA A 191 2.50 9.16 2.96
CA ALA A 191 2.39 9.04 1.50
C ALA A 191 3.68 8.48 0.86
N LYS A 192 4.86 8.91 1.32
CA LYS A 192 6.15 8.41 0.81
C LYS A 192 6.34 6.92 1.15
N LEU A 193 5.89 6.47 2.32
CA LEU A 193 5.89 5.06 2.69
C LEU A 193 4.98 4.23 1.77
N ALA A 194 3.82 4.76 1.38
CA ALA A 194 2.96 4.09 0.39
C ALA A 194 3.63 4.03 -0.98
N ALA A 195 4.27 5.12 -1.41
CA ALA A 195 4.99 5.21 -2.68
C ALA A 195 6.15 4.19 -2.81
N LEU A 196 6.76 3.75 -1.69
CA LEU A 196 7.75 2.67 -1.72
C LEU A 196 7.20 1.37 -2.31
N TYR A 197 5.91 1.06 -2.10
CA TYR A 197 5.27 -0.12 -2.68
C TYR A 197 5.03 0.03 -4.18
N ALA A 198 4.62 1.21 -4.65
CA ALA A 198 4.48 1.48 -6.08
C ALA A 198 5.83 1.41 -6.81
N GLY A 199 6.92 1.86 -6.18
CA GLY A 199 8.27 1.78 -6.72
C GLY A 199 8.84 0.35 -6.85
N GLU A 200 8.20 -0.64 -6.24
CA GLU A 200 8.62 -2.06 -6.25
C GLU A 200 7.56 -2.98 -6.88
N SER A 201 6.46 -2.42 -7.41
CA SER A 201 5.32 -3.16 -7.96
C SER A 201 4.93 -2.66 -9.34
N ASN A 202 4.68 -3.58 -10.27
CA ASN A 202 4.04 -3.29 -11.56
C ASN A 202 2.52 -3.57 -11.55
N ASP A 203 1.95 -3.87 -10.38
CA ASP A 203 0.54 -4.20 -10.24
C ASP A 203 -0.32 -2.92 -10.22
N SER A 204 -1.18 -2.75 -11.22
CA SER A 204 -2.02 -1.57 -11.38
C SER A 204 -2.96 -1.31 -10.19
N ILE A 205 -3.41 -2.36 -9.50
CA ILE A 205 -4.27 -2.22 -8.32
C ILE A 205 -3.47 -1.70 -7.12
N VAL A 206 -2.21 -2.11 -6.99
CA VAL A 206 -1.30 -1.57 -5.96
C VAL A 206 -1.02 -0.10 -6.24
N ILE A 207 -0.70 0.26 -7.49
CA ILE A 207 -0.41 1.64 -7.87
C ILE A 207 -1.63 2.54 -7.61
N ALA A 208 -2.84 2.10 -7.99
CA ALA A 208 -4.06 2.85 -7.71
C ALA A 208 -4.27 3.07 -6.21
N ALA A 209 -4.11 2.02 -5.39
CA ALA A 209 -4.28 2.14 -3.94
C ALA A 209 -3.22 3.04 -3.27
N VAL A 210 -2.02 3.13 -3.82
CA VAL A 210 -1.00 4.10 -3.41
C VAL A 210 -1.43 5.52 -3.75
N ASN A 211 -1.88 5.77 -4.98
CA ASN A 211 -2.35 7.08 -5.42
C ASN A 211 -3.52 7.58 -4.56
N ASP A 212 -4.42 6.70 -4.12
CA ASP A 212 -5.51 7.04 -3.19
C ASP A 212 -4.97 7.56 -1.85
N ILE A 213 -3.90 6.95 -1.32
CA ILE A 213 -3.28 7.37 -0.06
C ILE A 213 -2.53 8.68 -0.25
N GLU A 214 -1.83 8.87 -1.37
CA GLU A 214 -1.15 10.12 -1.70
C GLU A 214 -2.16 11.28 -1.82
N THR A 215 -3.30 11.02 -2.46
CA THR A 215 -4.40 12.00 -2.58
C THR A 215 -4.96 12.34 -1.21
N LEU A 216 -5.30 11.33 -0.39
CA LEU A 216 -5.80 11.53 0.97
C LEU A 216 -4.82 12.36 1.82
N ALA A 217 -3.54 12.00 1.83
CA ALA A 217 -2.52 12.70 2.60
C ALA A 217 -2.33 14.14 2.12
N SER A 218 -2.38 14.37 0.81
CA SER A 218 -2.31 15.71 0.21
C SER A 218 -3.51 16.57 0.60
N ASP A 219 -4.73 16.03 0.54
CA ASP A 219 -5.95 16.74 0.92
C ASP A 219 -6.00 17.09 2.39
N LEU A 220 -5.60 16.16 3.27
CA LEU A 220 -5.48 16.41 4.70
C LEU A 220 -4.39 17.45 4.98
N GLY A 221 -3.23 17.34 4.33
CA GLY A 221 -2.14 18.32 4.44
C GLY A 221 -2.57 19.73 4.01
N ARG A 222 -3.38 19.85 2.95
CA ARG A 222 -3.94 21.12 2.51
C ARG A 222 -4.89 21.72 3.55
N LYS A 223 -5.75 20.92 4.18
CA LYS A 223 -6.63 21.38 5.28
C LYS A 223 -5.81 21.88 6.48
N ILE A 224 -4.70 21.21 6.79
CA ILE A 224 -3.79 21.64 7.87
C ILE A 224 -3.14 22.98 7.53
N TRP A 225 -2.62 23.15 6.31
CA TRP A 225 -2.05 24.41 5.86
C TRP A 225 -3.04 25.57 5.92
N GLN A 226 -4.30 25.34 5.57
CA GLN A 226 -5.37 26.34 5.74
C GLN A 226 -5.53 26.78 7.20
N LYS A 227 -5.49 25.83 8.15
CA LYS A 227 -5.53 26.16 9.59
C LYS A 227 -4.33 27.00 10.03
N ILE A 228 -3.12 26.67 9.56
CA ILE A 228 -1.90 27.43 9.86
C ILE A 228 -2.01 28.86 9.31
N MET A 229 -2.49 29.04 8.08
CA MET A 229 -2.67 30.37 7.48
C MET A 229 -3.67 31.24 8.25
N ILE A 230 -4.81 30.68 8.65
CA ILE A 230 -5.81 31.40 9.46
C ILE A 230 -5.20 31.83 10.81
N LEU A 231 -4.39 30.96 11.41
CA LEU A 231 -3.73 31.27 12.67
C LEU A 231 -2.77 32.46 12.54
N GLY A 232 -2.00 32.52 11.45
CA GLY A 232 -1.13 33.66 11.14
C GLY A 232 -1.89 34.97 10.92
N GLN A 233 -3.00 34.93 10.17
CA GLN A 233 -3.86 36.11 9.97
C GLN A 233 -4.41 36.65 11.29
N LEU A 234 -4.86 35.76 12.19
CA LEU A 234 -5.37 36.14 13.50
C LEU A 234 -4.28 36.69 14.44
N ASP A 235 -3.00 36.48 14.15
CA ASP A 235 -1.88 37.08 14.88
C ASP A 235 -1.62 38.51 14.39
N GLU A 236 -1.64 38.72 13.07
CA GLU A 236 -1.48 40.04 12.45
C GLU A 236 -2.59 41.00 12.91
N THR A 237 -3.86 40.58 12.88
CA THR A 237 -5.00 41.45 13.30
C THR A 237 -4.98 41.83 14.78
N ARG A 238 -4.17 41.15 15.61
CA ARG A 238 -4.02 41.49 17.04
C ARG A 238 -2.81 42.37 17.33
N ALA A 239 -1.87 42.45 16.40
CA ALA A 239 -0.69 43.31 16.50
C ALA A 239 -0.99 44.76 16.05
N GLU A 240 -2.05 44.94 15.26
CA GLU A 240 -2.65 46.24 14.89
C GLU A 240 -3.62 46.75 15.98
#